data_AF-A0A8H6QHF4-F1
#
_entry.id   AF-A0A8H6QHF4-F1
#
_cell.length_a   1.000
_cell.length_b   1.000
_cell.length_c   1.000
_cell.angle_alpha   90.00
_cell.angle_beta   90.00
_cell.angle_gamma   90.00
#
_symmetry.space_group_name_H-M   'P 1'
#
loop_
_entity.id
_entity.type
_entity.pdbx_description
1 polymer ?
#
loop_
_entity_poly.entity_id
_entity_poly.type
_entity_poly.pdbx_seq_one_letter_code
_entity_poly.pdbx_strand_id
1 'polypeptide(L)'
;MMTPKVQEDNPLARFVKLSSSVYLQDPVEDVGYSGKQPRVIVLAFWMNASSRALVKYVVEYRRLAPSAKIVFILSSSNDFMLHASQKAQHARLSPAVEAIQASDVPEGPVFLHMFSNGGVASTTHFLTAYLRATGKPLRVSSMIIDSAPGNATISASLKAFSFVLPKMWLLHYLSKFSLFVLLVVGSLIRKLTRTPDPVSRARNAINDHGLVRGTSQNDDPARCYIYSDADELVNWRDVEQHASDAQTKGWVVRREKFLGSPHVCHMRSDPERYWNIVKTYLESPTST
;
A
#
# COMPACT_ATOMS: atom_id res chain seq x y z
N MET A 1 -23.80 -36.92 13.66
CA MET A 1 -22.51 -36.85 12.95
C MET A 1 -22.18 -35.40 12.70
N MET A 2 -21.25 -34.82 13.46
CA MET A 2 -20.72 -33.49 13.18
C MET A 2 -19.75 -33.61 12.00
N THR A 3 -20.07 -32.93 10.91
CA THR A 3 -19.14 -32.76 9.78
C THR A 3 -17.84 -32.12 10.30
N PRO A 4 -16.66 -32.66 9.96
CA PRO A 4 -15.41 -32.03 10.35
C PRO A 4 -15.38 -30.65 9.70
N LYS A 5 -15.20 -29.61 10.52
CA LYS A 5 -14.89 -28.27 10.04
C LYS A 5 -13.60 -28.39 9.24
N VAL A 6 -13.67 -28.28 7.91
CA VAL A 6 -12.49 -28.18 7.06
C VAL A 6 -11.67 -27.03 7.63
N GLN A 7 -10.51 -27.36 8.20
CA GLN A 7 -9.56 -26.40 8.68
C GLN A 7 -9.10 -25.62 7.45
N GLU A 8 -9.62 -24.39 7.26
CA GLU A 8 -9.21 -23.56 6.13
C GLU A 8 -7.69 -23.36 6.24
N ASP A 9 -6.94 -23.96 5.32
CA ASP A 9 -5.49 -23.78 5.22
C ASP A 9 -5.17 -22.28 5.21
N ASN A 10 -4.40 -21.83 6.19
CA ASN A 10 -3.96 -20.45 6.29
C ASN A 10 -3.16 -20.10 5.01
N PRO A 11 -3.67 -19.27 4.09
CA PRO A 11 -3.02 -19.08 2.79
C PRO A 11 -1.64 -18.43 2.90
N LEU A 12 -1.36 -17.77 4.02
CA LEU A 12 -0.10 -17.09 4.31
C LEU A 12 0.96 -18.00 4.95
N ALA A 13 0.61 -19.23 5.33
CA ALA A 13 1.53 -20.15 6.01
C ALA A 13 2.78 -20.49 5.18
N ARG A 14 2.71 -20.32 3.85
CA ARG A 14 3.81 -20.52 2.91
C ARG A 14 4.86 -19.40 2.92
N PHE A 15 4.60 -18.28 3.59
CA PHE A 15 5.47 -17.11 3.62
C PHE A 15 6.11 -16.95 4.99
N VAL A 16 7.32 -16.39 5.01
CA VAL A 16 8.03 -16.11 6.25
C VAL A 16 7.34 -14.95 6.95
N LYS A 17 6.85 -15.19 8.18
CA LYS A 17 6.18 -14.17 8.98
C LYS A 17 7.21 -13.44 9.84
N LEU A 18 7.42 -12.15 9.57
CA LEU A 18 8.33 -11.31 10.36
C LEU A 18 7.61 -10.66 11.55
N SER A 19 6.33 -10.32 11.37
CA SER A 19 5.48 -9.80 12.44
C SER A 19 3.99 -10.06 12.17
N SER A 20 3.09 -9.51 12.97
CA SER A 20 1.64 -9.58 12.69
C SER A 20 1.24 -8.85 11.40
N SER A 21 2.05 -7.88 10.94
CA SER A 21 1.75 -7.01 9.79
C SER A 21 2.77 -7.11 8.66
N VAL A 22 3.88 -7.83 8.82
CA VAL A 22 4.94 -7.92 7.81
C VAL A 22 5.25 -9.38 7.53
N TYR A 23 5.28 -9.71 6.25
CA TYR A 23 5.64 -11.03 5.73
C TYR A 23 6.69 -10.87 4.64
N LEU A 24 7.36 -11.98 4.35
CA LEU A 24 8.48 -12.07 3.44
C LEU A 24 8.33 -13.30 2.55
N GLN A 25 8.63 -13.14 1.27
CA GLN A 25 8.84 -14.20 0.31
C GLN A 25 10.26 -14.05 -0.25
N ASP A 26 11.09 -15.05 0.03
CA ASP A 26 12.46 -15.08 -0.48
C ASP A 26 12.50 -15.32 -2.00
N PRO A 27 13.61 -14.94 -2.66
CA PRO A 27 13.85 -15.26 -4.06
C PRO A 27 13.73 -16.76 -4.33
N VAL A 28 13.41 -17.12 -5.57
CA VAL A 28 13.49 -18.50 -6.02
C VAL A 28 14.95 -18.91 -6.12
N GLU A 29 15.35 -19.88 -5.32
CA GLU A 29 16.68 -20.50 -5.39
C GLU A 29 16.94 -20.98 -6.82
N ASP A 30 18.20 -20.85 -7.28
CA ASP A 30 18.68 -21.20 -8.64
C ASP A 30 18.28 -20.27 -9.80
N VAL A 31 17.44 -19.26 -9.59
CA VAL A 31 17.17 -18.26 -10.63
C VAL A 31 18.20 -17.13 -10.57
N GLY A 32 19.15 -17.15 -11.51
CA GLY A 32 20.16 -16.10 -11.66
C GLY A 32 19.55 -14.69 -11.80
N TYR A 33 20.23 -13.69 -11.25
CA TYR A 33 19.80 -12.31 -11.34
C TYR A 33 20.04 -11.75 -12.76
N SER A 34 18.96 -11.37 -13.45
CA SER A 34 18.99 -10.91 -14.85
C SER A 34 19.39 -9.44 -15.00
N GLY A 35 19.44 -8.66 -13.91
CA GLY A 35 19.67 -7.22 -13.94
C GLY A 35 18.48 -6.36 -14.37
N LYS A 36 17.35 -6.98 -14.76
CA LYS A 36 16.20 -6.24 -15.32
C LYS A 36 15.21 -5.74 -14.28
N GLN A 37 15.09 -6.41 -13.13
CA GLN A 37 14.13 -6.06 -12.09
C GLN A 37 14.84 -5.68 -10.78
N PRO A 38 14.23 -4.84 -9.94
CA PRO A 38 14.71 -4.59 -8.58
C PRO A 38 14.82 -5.89 -7.76
N ARG A 39 15.90 -6.03 -6.98
CA ARG A 39 16.10 -7.19 -6.10
C ARG A 39 15.17 -7.20 -4.89
N VAL A 40 14.49 -6.09 -4.60
CA VAL A 40 13.55 -5.94 -3.49
C VAL A 40 12.26 -5.29 -4.01
N ILE A 41 11.13 -5.93 -3.68
CA ILE A 41 9.78 -5.46 -3.98
C ILE A 41 9.03 -5.32 -2.66
N VAL A 42 8.40 -4.16 -2.44
CA VAL A 42 7.52 -3.93 -1.29
C VAL A 42 6.08 -3.80 -1.76
N LEU A 43 5.21 -4.67 -1.25
CA LEU A 43 3.76 -4.62 -1.50
C LEU A 43 3.04 -4.16 -0.21
N ALA A 44 2.52 -2.94 -0.20
CA ALA A 44 1.75 -2.40 0.92
C ALA A 44 0.26 -2.52 0.64
N PHE A 45 -0.38 -3.52 1.22
CA PHE A 45 -1.75 -3.89 0.89
C PHE A 45 -2.81 -3.02 1.57
N TRP A 46 -4.01 -3.06 0.99
CA TRP A 46 -5.15 -2.29 1.48
C TRP A 46 -5.68 -2.81 2.82
N MET A 47 -6.50 -1.99 3.45
CA MET A 47 -7.03 -2.26 4.79
C MET A 47 -7.88 -3.54 4.80
N ASN A 48 -7.55 -4.46 5.72
CA ASN A 48 -8.22 -5.75 5.92
C ASN A 48 -8.28 -6.62 4.66
N ALA A 49 -7.28 -6.52 3.79
CA ALA A 49 -7.16 -7.38 2.61
C ALA A 49 -7.20 -8.87 3.00
N SER A 50 -8.04 -9.64 2.31
CA SER A 50 -8.14 -11.09 2.58
C SER A 50 -6.86 -11.82 2.18
N SER A 51 -6.41 -12.78 3.00
CA SER A 51 -5.21 -13.59 2.71
C SER A 51 -5.19 -14.20 1.31
N ARG A 52 -6.36 -14.62 0.79
CA ARG A 52 -6.49 -15.15 -0.57
C ARG A 52 -6.18 -14.11 -1.65
N ALA A 53 -6.63 -12.87 -1.45
CA ALA A 53 -6.37 -11.79 -2.40
C ALA A 53 -4.87 -11.42 -2.39
N LEU A 54 -4.29 -11.29 -1.20
CA LEU A 54 -2.87 -11.01 -1.00
C LEU A 54 -1.97 -12.00 -1.74
N VAL A 55 -2.22 -13.29 -1.54
CA VAL A 55 -1.44 -14.39 -2.14
C VAL A 55 -1.43 -14.29 -3.66
N LYS A 56 -2.55 -13.93 -4.31
CA LYS A 56 -2.62 -13.82 -5.77
C LYS A 56 -1.61 -12.80 -6.31
N TYR A 57 -1.49 -11.66 -5.65
CA TYR A 57 -0.49 -10.66 -6.02
C TYR A 57 0.93 -11.16 -5.77
N VAL A 58 1.22 -11.70 -4.59
CA VAL A 58 2.57 -12.16 -4.23
C VAL A 58 3.05 -13.27 -5.18
N VAL A 59 2.18 -14.23 -5.54
CA VAL A 59 2.49 -15.30 -6.48
C VAL A 59 2.83 -14.75 -7.86
N GLU A 60 2.07 -13.78 -8.35
CA GLU A 60 2.32 -13.21 -9.67
C GLU A 60 3.57 -12.33 -9.69
N TYR A 61 3.83 -11.55 -8.63
CA TYR A 61 5.10 -10.84 -8.47
C TYR A 61 6.29 -11.80 -8.43
N ARG A 62 6.18 -12.94 -7.72
CA ARG A 62 7.20 -13.99 -7.71
C ARG A 62 7.42 -14.60 -9.10
N ARG A 63 6.38 -14.70 -9.92
CA ARG A 63 6.48 -15.15 -11.33
C ARG A 63 7.18 -14.12 -12.22
N LEU A 64 6.87 -12.83 -12.04
CA LEU A 64 7.42 -11.73 -12.84
C LEU A 64 8.87 -11.37 -12.46
N ALA A 65 9.23 -11.49 -11.19
CA ALA A 65 10.55 -11.14 -10.65
C ALA A 65 11.05 -12.26 -9.69
N PRO A 66 11.40 -13.45 -10.21
CA PRO A 66 11.75 -14.61 -9.39
C PRO A 66 13.02 -14.43 -8.54
N SER A 67 13.94 -13.56 -8.95
CA SER A 67 15.17 -13.23 -8.21
C SER A 67 14.97 -12.14 -7.14
N ALA A 68 13.77 -11.56 -7.05
CA ALA A 68 13.46 -10.50 -6.11
C ALA A 68 12.93 -11.05 -4.78
N LYS A 69 13.40 -10.45 -3.69
CA LYS A 69 12.82 -10.61 -2.36
C LYS A 69 11.57 -9.74 -2.26
N ILE A 70 10.44 -10.34 -1.89
CA ILE A 70 9.16 -9.63 -1.76
C ILE A 70 8.83 -9.45 -0.29
N VAL A 71 8.83 -8.21 0.19
CA VAL A 71 8.33 -7.83 1.51
C VAL A 71 6.90 -7.33 1.33
N PHE A 72 5.95 -7.84 2.11
CA PHE A 72 4.59 -7.33 2.03
C PHE A 72 3.99 -6.97 3.39
N ILE A 73 3.33 -5.82 3.40
CA ILE A 73 2.82 -5.14 4.58
C ILE A 73 1.30 -5.21 4.57
N LEU A 74 0.72 -5.73 5.66
CA LEU A 74 -0.71 -5.86 5.87
C LEU A 74 -1.25 -4.67 6.63
N SER A 75 -2.28 -4.00 6.10
CA SER A 75 -2.97 -2.91 6.80
C SER A 75 -4.26 -3.41 7.46
N SER A 76 -4.55 -2.92 8.67
CA SER A 76 -5.77 -3.22 9.42
C SER A 76 -6.51 -1.95 9.84
N SER A 77 -7.82 -2.05 10.11
CA SER A 77 -8.58 -0.92 10.66
C SER A 77 -8.04 -0.44 12.01
N ASN A 78 -7.46 -1.34 12.82
CA ASN A 78 -6.88 -0.99 14.11
C ASN A 78 -5.63 -0.11 13.95
N ASP A 79 -4.92 -0.21 12.82
CA ASP A 79 -3.78 0.66 12.52
C ASP A 79 -4.20 2.14 12.49
N PHE A 80 -5.43 2.41 12.06
CA PHE A 80 -6.02 3.76 11.98
C PHE A 80 -6.76 4.18 13.24
N MET A 81 -7.41 3.24 13.93
CA MET A 81 -8.25 3.55 15.10
C MET A 81 -7.47 3.54 16.42
N LEU A 82 -6.64 2.51 16.64
CA LEU A 82 -6.00 2.23 17.92
C LEU A 82 -4.49 2.47 17.89
N HIS A 83 -3.85 2.30 16.72
CA HIS A 83 -2.40 2.38 16.57
C HIS A 83 -1.95 3.53 15.65
N ALA A 84 -2.70 4.63 15.62
CA ALA A 84 -2.42 5.78 14.75
C ALA A 84 -1.19 6.61 15.17
N SER A 85 -0.61 6.35 16.34
CA SER A 85 0.55 7.10 16.84
C SER A 85 1.81 6.77 16.02
N GLN A 86 2.71 7.75 15.86
CA GLN A 86 3.96 7.53 15.14
C GLN A 86 4.81 6.41 15.75
N LYS A 87 4.83 6.32 17.09
CA LYS A 87 5.58 5.27 17.81
C LYS A 87 5.03 3.87 17.49
N ALA A 88 3.71 3.70 17.52
CA ALA A 88 3.09 2.42 17.21
C ALA A 88 3.31 2.02 15.75
N GLN A 89 3.15 2.96 14.81
CA GLN A 89 3.41 2.70 13.39
C GLN A 89 4.87 2.40 13.09
N HIS A 90 5.80 3.08 13.76
CA HIS A 90 7.22 2.78 13.66
C HIS A 90 7.51 1.34 14.09
N ALA A 91 7.12 0.96 15.31
CA ALA A 91 7.33 -0.40 15.83
C ALA A 91 6.67 -1.49 14.96
N ARG A 92 5.49 -1.21 14.40
CA ARG A 92 4.78 -2.11 13.49
C ARG A 92 5.56 -2.37 12.18
N LEU A 93 6.35 -1.40 11.73
CA LEU A 93 7.01 -1.42 10.42
C LEU A 93 8.54 -1.60 10.50
N SER A 94 9.14 -1.55 11.69
CA SER A 94 10.56 -1.87 11.91
C SER A 94 10.97 -3.22 11.29
N PRO A 95 10.17 -4.31 11.38
CA PRO A 95 10.55 -5.58 10.75
C PRO A 95 10.69 -5.51 9.23
N ALA A 96 9.94 -4.62 8.55
CA ALA A 96 10.10 -4.41 7.11
C ALA A 96 11.38 -3.64 6.78
N VAL A 97 11.76 -2.67 7.63
CA VAL A 97 13.04 -1.93 7.51
C VAL A 97 14.21 -2.89 7.68
N GLU A 98 14.18 -3.71 8.73
CA GLU A 98 15.20 -4.71 9.03
C GLU A 98 15.34 -5.72 7.89
N ALA A 99 14.24 -6.21 7.32
CA ALA A 99 14.26 -7.15 6.19
C ALA A 99 14.94 -6.59 4.93
N ILE A 100 14.79 -5.29 4.68
CA ILE A 100 15.44 -4.61 3.55
C ILE A 100 16.92 -4.39 3.84
N GLN A 101 17.26 -3.96 5.06
CA GLN A 101 18.65 -3.78 5.48
C GLN A 101 19.44 -5.10 5.53
N ALA A 102 18.75 -6.22 5.79
CA ALA A 102 19.33 -7.56 5.77
C ALA A 102 19.33 -8.20 4.37
N SER A 103 18.95 -7.49 3.31
CA SER A 103 19.04 -8.00 1.94
C SER A 103 20.48 -7.96 1.43
N ASP A 104 20.77 -8.74 0.38
CA ASP A 104 22.10 -8.73 -0.26
C ASP A 104 22.47 -7.38 -0.89
N VAL A 105 21.48 -6.49 -1.07
CA VAL A 105 21.66 -5.13 -1.60
C VAL A 105 20.91 -4.11 -0.74
N PRO A 106 21.37 -3.83 0.49
CA PRO A 106 20.65 -2.94 1.42
C PRO A 106 20.39 -1.53 0.89
N GLU A 107 21.28 -1.05 0.02
CA GLU A 107 21.20 0.27 -0.63
C GLU A 107 20.72 0.17 -2.10
N GLY A 108 20.27 -1.01 -2.52
CA GLY A 108 19.70 -1.24 -3.85
C GLY A 108 18.34 -0.55 -4.01
N PRO A 109 17.93 -0.22 -5.25
CA PRO A 109 16.62 0.38 -5.47
C PRO A 109 15.50 -0.61 -5.19
N VAL A 110 14.46 -0.13 -4.52
CA VAL A 110 13.26 -0.90 -4.17
C VAL A 110 12.13 -0.56 -5.14
N PHE A 111 11.32 -1.55 -5.53
CA PHE A 111 10.03 -1.30 -6.20
C PHE A 111 8.91 -1.21 -5.17
N LEU A 112 8.05 -0.19 -5.25
CA LEU A 112 6.92 -0.04 -4.32
C LEU A 112 5.58 -0.22 -5.03
N HIS A 113 4.69 -1.01 -4.45
CA HIS A 113 3.28 -1.06 -4.85
C HIS A 113 2.39 -0.84 -3.63
N MET A 114 1.57 0.19 -3.69
CA MET A 114 0.77 0.70 -2.59
C MET A 114 -0.71 0.57 -2.97
N PHE A 115 -1.49 -0.16 -2.18
CA PHE A 115 -2.92 -0.38 -2.45
C PHE A 115 -3.79 0.42 -1.47
N SER A 116 -4.72 1.21 -1.99
CA SER A 116 -5.64 2.04 -1.22
C SER A 116 -4.91 3.05 -0.32
N ASN A 117 -5.69 3.88 0.40
CA ASN A 117 -5.15 4.78 1.42
C ASN A 117 -4.44 4.00 2.55
N GLY A 118 -4.85 2.75 2.80
CA GLY A 118 -4.20 1.83 3.75
C GLY A 118 -2.74 1.53 3.43
N GLY A 119 -2.48 1.16 2.18
CA GLY A 119 -1.14 0.89 1.67
C GLY A 119 -0.30 2.16 1.58
N VAL A 120 -0.88 3.29 1.15
CA VAL A 120 -0.19 4.58 1.13
C VAL A 120 0.24 5.01 2.53
N ALA A 121 -0.67 4.97 3.51
CA ALA A 121 -0.33 5.29 4.90
C ALA A 121 0.75 4.37 5.46
N SER A 122 0.61 3.04 5.27
CA SER A 122 1.62 2.07 5.72
C SER A 122 2.99 2.36 5.10
N THR A 123 3.05 2.67 3.81
CA THR A 123 4.30 2.96 3.12
C THR A 123 4.94 4.25 3.62
N THR A 124 4.18 5.33 3.81
CA THR A 124 4.75 6.60 4.33
C THR A 124 5.34 6.45 5.73
N HIS A 125 4.69 5.66 6.59
CA HIS A 125 5.25 5.31 7.89
C HIS A 125 6.50 4.42 7.79
N PHE A 126 6.51 3.47 6.86
CA PHE A 126 7.66 2.61 6.58
C PHE A 126 8.86 3.44 6.08
N LEU A 127 8.64 4.36 5.13
CA LEU A 127 9.69 5.27 4.61
C LEU A 127 10.24 6.17 5.72
N THR A 128 9.37 6.72 6.57
CA THR A 128 9.79 7.51 7.73
C THR A 128 10.61 6.67 8.71
N ALA A 129 10.21 5.42 8.96
CA ALA A 129 10.95 4.50 9.82
C ALA A 129 12.31 4.15 9.23
N TYR A 130 12.38 3.90 7.92
CA TYR A 130 13.62 3.65 7.20
C TYR A 130 14.57 4.84 7.29
N LEU A 131 14.09 6.06 7.02
CA LEU A 131 14.89 7.29 7.11
C LEU A 131 15.45 7.49 8.53
N ARG A 132 14.67 7.23 9.57
CA ARG A 132 15.13 7.31 10.97
C ARG A 132 16.19 6.26 11.31
N ALA A 133 16.06 5.05 10.77
CA ALA A 133 16.98 3.96 11.04
C ALA A 133 18.32 4.11 10.27
N THR A 134 18.28 4.65 9.05
CA THR A 134 19.45 4.68 8.15
C THR A 134 20.06 6.07 7.98
N GLY A 135 19.35 7.12 8.36
CA GLY A 135 19.71 8.51 8.07
C GLY A 135 19.60 8.89 6.59
N LYS A 136 19.09 8.00 5.72
CA LYS A 136 18.99 8.22 4.27
C LYS A 136 17.57 7.91 3.74
N PRO A 137 17.07 8.68 2.75
CA PRO A 137 15.85 8.33 2.05
C PRO A 137 15.97 6.97 1.34
N LEU A 138 14.87 6.21 1.26
CA LEU A 138 14.88 4.92 0.59
C LEU A 138 15.12 5.13 -0.91
N ARG A 139 16.04 4.34 -1.48
CA ARG A 139 16.27 4.33 -2.93
C ARG A 139 15.15 3.54 -3.59
N VAL A 140 14.43 4.16 -4.52
CA VAL A 140 13.26 3.58 -5.19
C VAL A 140 13.49 3.56 -6.70
N SER A 141 13.16 2.45 -7.34
CA SER A 141 13.21 2.30 -8.79
C SER A 141 12.01 2.96 -9.45
N SER A 142 10.82 2.55 -9.00
CA SER A 142 9.53 3.05 -9.45
C SER A 142 8.44 2.69 -8.43
N MET A 143 7.27 3.32 -8.57
CA MET A 143 6.15 3.17 -7.66
C MET A 143 4.83 3.00 -8.40
N ILE A 144 4.00 2.08 -7.93
CA ILE A 144 2.60 1.97 -8.33
C ILE A 144 1.72 2.33 -7.15
N ILE A 145 0.78 3.23 -7.38
CA ILE A 145 -0.23 3.66 -6.44
C ILE A 145 -1.59 3.21 -7.00
N ASP A 146 -2.15 2.17 -6.40
CA ASP A 146 -3.39 1.53 -6.82
C ASP A 146 -4.56 1.98 -5.93
N SER A 147 -5.60 2.53 -6.55
CA SER A 147 -6.82 3.01 -5.90
C SER A 147 -6.55 4.07 -4.81
N ALA A 148 -5.56 4.94 -5.03
CA ALA A 148 -5.08 5.91 -4.03
C ALA A 148 -4.24 7.05 -4.67
N PRO A 149 -3.93 8.12 -3.91
CA PRO A 149 -4.58 8.51 -2.65
C PRO A 149 -5.91 9.24 -2.90
N GLY A 150 -6.87 8.98 -2.02
CA GLY A 150 -8.12 9.74 -1.95
C GLY A 150 -8.06 10.89 -0.94
N ASN A 151 -9.23 11.45 -0.64
CA ASN A 151 -9.43 12.40 0.46
C ASN A 151 -10.16 11.75 1.65
N ALA A 152 -9.87 12.22 2.86
CA ALA A 152 -10.60 11.79 4.06
C ALA A 152 -11.96 12.44 4.15
N THR A 153 -12.95 11.86 3.47
CA THR A 153 -14.35 12.21 3.66
C THR A 153 -14.99 11.34 4.73
N ILE A 154 -16.00 11.88 5.42
CA ILE A 154 -16.76 11.13 6.43
C ILE A 154 -17.48 9.94 5.78
N SER A 155 -18.04 10.12 4.58
CA SER A 155 -18.72 9.06 3.84
C SER A 155 -17.77 7.93 3.44
N ALA A 156 -16.60 8.25 2.88
CA ALA A 156 -15.59 7.25 2.53
C ALA A 156 -15.06 6.53 3.77
N SER A 157 -14.80 7.27 4.86
CA SER A 157 -14.36 6.68 6.13
C SER A 157 -15.43 5.75 6.70
N LEU A 158 -16.69 6.19 6.75
CA LEU A 158 -17.81 5.40 7.24
C LEU A 158 -17.96 4.10 6.43
N LYS A 159 -17.84 4.19 5.09
CA LYS A 159 -17.90 3.03 4.21
C LYS A 159 -16.72 2.08 4.40
N ALA A 160 -15.51 2.61 4.52
CA ALA A 160 -14.30 1.82 4.73
C ALA A 160 -14.32 1.08 6.08
N PHE A 161 -14.79 1.74 7.15
CA PHE A 161 -14.89 1.13 8.48
C PHE A 161 -16.20 0.34 8.69
N SER A 162 -17.24 0.51 7.87
CA SER A 162 -18.46 -0.29 8.04
C SER A 162 -18.26 -1.77 7.73
N PHE A 163 -17.21 -2.15 6.99
CA PHE A 163 -16.89 -3.54 6.67
C PHE A 163 -16.50 -4.38 7.89
N VAL A 164 -16.05 -3.76 8.99
CA VAL A 164 -15.70 -4.48 10.23
C VAL A 164 -16.84 -4.53 11.25
N LEU A 165 -17.98 -3.89 10.96
CA LEU A 165 -19.11 -3.84 11.88
C LEU A 165 -19.85 -5.20 11.95
N PRO A 166 -20.54 -5.49 13.06
CA PRO A 166 -21.35 -6.70 13.21
C PRO A 166 -22.38 -6.82 12.08
N LYS A 167 -22.64 -8.05 11.61
CA LYS A 167 -23.62 -8.32 10.54
C LYS A 167 -25.06 -8.43 11.04
N MET A 168 -25.30 -8.53 12.34
CA MET A 168 -26.64 -8.56 12.93
C MET A 168 -27.33 -7.20 12.71
N TRP A 169 -28.47 -7.18 12.04
CA TRP A 169 -29.09 -5.95 11.51
C TRP A 169 -29.20 -4.82 12.56
N LEU A 170 -29.78 -5.08 13.74
CA LEU A 170 -29.97 -4.05 14.76
C LEU A 170 -28.64 -3.49 15.28
N LEU A 171 -27.70 -4.39 15.60
CA LEU A 171 -26.37 -4.03 16.06
C LEU A 171 -25.55 -3.35 14.95
N HIS A 172 -25.77 -3.72 13.69
CA HIS A 172 -25.14 -3.11 12.52
C HIS A 172 -25.54 -1.65 12.39
N TYR A 173 -26.84 -1.34 12.43
CA TYR A 173 -27.33 0.04 12.35
C TYR A 173 -26.88 0.88 13.55
N LEU A 174 -26.95 0.33 14.76
CA LEU A 174 -26.49 1.01 15.96
C LEU A 174 -24.98 1.31 15.87
N SER A 175 -24.17 0.32 15.53
CA SER A 175 -22.71 0.48 15.40
C SER A 175 -22.35 1.46 14.28
N LYS A 176 -23.10 1.45 13.16
CA LYS A 176 -22.89 2.38 12.05
C LYS A 176 -23.23 3.82 12.45
N PHE A 177 -24.30 4.02 13.22
CA PHE A 177 -24.65 5.33 13.78
C PHE A 177 -23.58 5.82 14.76
N SER A 178 -23.15 4.98 15.70
CA SER A 178 -22.07 5.31 16.63
C SER A 178 -20.77 5.65 15.90
N LEU A 179 -20.40 4.89 14.87
CA LEU A 179 -19.25 5.15 14.01
C LEU A 179 -19.37 6.50 13.29
N PHE A 180 -20.56 6.81 12.74
CA PHE A 180 -20.81 8.10 12.11
C PHE A 180 -20.61 9.26 13.10
N VAL A 181 -21.19 9.18 14.30
CA VAL A 181 -21.03 10.19 15.36
C VAL A 181 -19.55 10.36 15.71
N LEU A 182 -18.82 9.26 15.90
CA LEU A 182 -17.38 9.28 16.23
C LEU A 182 -16.55 9.94 15.11
N LEU A 183 -16.84 9.64 13.85
CA LEU A 183 -16.15 10.24 12.70
C LEU A 183 -16.42 11.75 12.60
N VAL A 184 -17.67 12.19 12.82
CA VAL A 184 -18.06 13.60 12.83
C VAL A 184 -17.37 14.34 13.97
N VAL A 185 -17.49 13.85 15.21
CA VAL A 185 -16.86 14.45 16.40
C VAL A 185 -15.34 14.51 16.22
N GLY A 186 -14.72 13.41 15.77
CA GLY A 186 -13.29 13.39 15.48
C GLY A 186 -12.89 14.40 14.40
N SER A 187 -13.71 14.58 13.36
CA SER A 187 -13.47 15.59 12.32
C SER A 187 -13.56 17.01 12.86
N LEU A 188 -14.52 17.30 13.75
CA LEU A 188 -14.66 18.59 14.41
C LEU A 188 -13.46 18.89 15.31
N ILE A 189 -13.05 17.92 16.13
CA ILE A 189 -11.86 18.03 16.98
C ILE A 189 -10.63 18.34 16.12
N ARG A 190 -10.40 17.56 15.04
CA ARG A 190 -9.27 17.78 14.14
C ARG A 190 -9.28 19.16 13.49
N LYS A 191 -10.47 19.66 13.10
CA LYS A 191 -10.63 21.01 12.55
C LYS A 191 -10.30 22.08 13.60
N LEU A 192 -10.73 21.89 14.85
CA LEU A 192 -10.45 22.79 15.97
C LEU A 192 -8.94 22.80 16.34
N THR A 193 -8.32 21.63 16.41
CA THR A 193 -6.89 21.47 16.75
C THR A 193 -5.96 21.70 15.56
N ARG A 194 -6.50 21.90 14.35
CA ARG A 194 -5.77 21.99 13.08
C ARG A 194 -4.85 20.78 12.80
N THR A 195 -5.18 19.62 13.36
CA THR A 195 -4.41 18.40 13.13
C THR A 195 -4.89 17.72 11.85
N PRO A 196 -4.00 17.47 10.86
CA PRO A 196 -4.39 16.78 9.65
C PRO A 196 -4.75 15.32 9.94
N ASP A 197 -5.75 14.80 9.23
CA ASP A 197 -6.14 13.39 9.36
C ASP A 197 -5.06 12.45 8.78
N PRO A 198 -5.06 11.16 9.14
CA PRO A 198 -4.05 10.21 8.68
C PRO A 198 -3.95 10.07 7.15
N VAL A 199 -5.06 10.15 6.42
CA VAL A 199 -5.06 10.03 4.96
C VAL A 199 -4.45 11.27 4.33
N SER A 200 -4.84 12.47 4.78
CA SER A 200 -4.23 13.72 4.30
C SER A 200 -2.73 13.80 4.64
N ARG A 201 -2.32 13.30 5.81
CA ARG A 201 -0.89 13.18 6.17
C ARG A 201 -0.15 12.27 5.21
N ALA A 202 -0.70 11.07 4.93
CA ALA A 202 -0.09 10.12 4.02
C ALA A 202 -0.05 10.65 2.58
N ARG A 203 -1.13 11.31 2.14
CA ARG A 203 -1.24 12.01 0.85
C ARG A 203 -0.15 13.06 0.68
N ASN A 204 0.10 13.88 1.70
CA ASN A 204 1.18 14.88 1.63
C ASN A 204 2.56 14.22 1.68
N ALA A 205 2.76 13.25 2.59
CA ALA A 205 4.05 12.60 2.80
C ALA A 205 4.50 11.81 1.56
N ILE A 206 3.61 11.18 0.81
CA ILE A 206 4.04 10.42 -0.38
C ILE A 206 4.57 11.33 -1.50
N ASN A 207 4.29 12.64 -1.49
CA ASN A 207 4.89 13.62 -2.41
C ASN A 207 6.13 14.32 -1.81
N ASP A 208 6.63 13.88 -0.65
CA ASP A 208 7.82 14.43 0.00
C ASP A 208 9.11 13.80 -0.54
N HIS A 209 9.93 14.63 -1.20
CA HIS A 209 11.26 14.28 -1.72
C HIS A 209 12.25 13.87 -0.62
N GLY A 210 11.98 14.20 0.64
CA GLY A 210 12.80 13.78 1.77
C GLY A 210 12.64 12.30 2.15
N LEU A 211 11.61 11.61 1.65
CA LEU A 211 11.32 10.22 2.04
C LEU A 211 11.82 9.18 1.04
N VAL A 212 11.94 9.55 -0.23
CA VAL A 212 12.41 8.67 -1.31
C VAL A 212 13.40 9.38 -2.19
N ARG A 213 14.32 8.61 -2.79
CA ARG A 213 15.23 9.09 -3.84
C ARG A 213 15.26 8.08 -4.98
N GLY A 214 15.45 8.53 -6.22
CA GLY A 214 15.53 7.63 -7.37
C GLY A 214 16.84 6.84 -7.45
N THR A 215 17.02 6.17 -8.58
CA THR A 215 18.23 5.40 -8.90
C THR A 215 19.41 6.28 -9.28
N SER A 216 19.18 7.50 -9.72
CA SER A 216 20.23 8.49 -9.97
C SER A 216 20.17 9.59 -8.90
N GLN A 217 21.29 10.27 -8.68
CA GLN A 217 21.46 11.22 -7.56
C GLN A 217 20.47 12.41 -7.62
N ASN A 218 19.86 12.66 -8.78
CA ASN A 218 18.91 13.74 -9.05
C ASN A 218 17.63 13.25 -9.78
N ASP A 219 17.32 11.96 -9.73
CA ASP A 219 16.16 11.42 -10.42
C ASP A 219 15.05 11.04 -9.45
N ASP A 220 13.81 11.28 -9.86
CA ASP A 220 12.63 10.95 -9.09
C ASP A 220 12.05 9.63 -9.60
N PRO A 221 11.80 8.64 -8.73
CA PRO A 221 11.19 7.38 -9.15
C PRO A 221 9.87 7.61 -9.88
N ALA A 222 9.74 6.97 -11.04
CA ALA A 222 8.53 7.02 -11.85
C ALA A 222 7.32 6.49 -11.07
N ARG A 223 6.18 7.18 -11.19
CA ARG A 223 4.92 6.87 -10.50
C ARG A 223 3.83 6.49 -11.49
N CYS A 224 3.20 5.35 -11.27
CA CYS A 224 1.96 4.97 -11.93
C CYS A 224 0.80 5.07 -10.96
N TYR A 225 -0.24 5.81 -11.31
CA TYR A 225 -1.52 5.78 -10.61
C TYR A 225 -2.48 4.86 -11.35
N ILE A 226 -2.92 3.78 -10.70
CA ILE A 226 -3.97 2.90 -11.21
C ILE A 226 -5.25 3.22 -10.44
N TYR A 227 -6.34 3.53 -11.13
CA TYR A 227 -7.61 3.89 -10.49
C TYR A 227 -8.78 3.71 -11.45
N SER A 228 -10.02 3.85 -10.97
CA SER A 228 -11.21 3.71 -11.82
C SER A 228 -12.32 4.68 -11.47
N ASP A 229 -13.14 5.01 -12.45
CA ASP A 229 -14.34 5.82 -12.30
C ASP A 229 -15.43 5.18 -11.43
N ALA A 230 -15.44 3.85 -11.32
CA ALA A 230 -16.37 3.09 -10.48
C ALA A 230 -15.83 2.78 -9.07
N ASP A 231 -14.69 3.37 -8.69
CA ASP A 231 -14.20 3.26 -7.31
C ASP A 231 -15.05 4.10 -6.36
N GLU A 232 -15.90 3.42 -5.59
CA GLU A 232 -16.79 4.06 -4.63
C GLU A 232 -16.17 4.33 -3.26
N LEU A 233 -14.89 3.98 -3.04
CA LEU A 233 -14.15 4.24 -1.80
C LEU A 233 -13.17 5.39 -1.98
N VAL A 234 -12.47 5.43 -3.11
CA VAL A 234 -11.54 6.49 -3.47
C VAL A 234 -11.99 7.12 -4.78
N ASN A 235 -12.42 8.38 -4.70
CA ASN A 235 -12.87 9.10 -5.88
C ASN A 235 -11.69 9.32 -6.85
N TRP A 236 -11.84 8.88 -8.10
CA TRP A 236 -10.82 9.03 -9.14
C TRP A 236 -10.35 10.48 -9.34
N ARG A 237 -11.23 11.47 -9.08
CA ARG A 237 -10.86 12.90 -9.17
C ARG A 237 -9.83 13.30 -8.10
N ASP A 238 -9.89 12.68 -6.92
CA ASP A 238 -8.91 12.91 -5.86
C ASP A 238 -7.54 12.34 -6.24
N VAL A 239 -7.54 11.20 -6.95
CA VAL A 239 -6.33 10.56 -7.48
C VAL A 239 -5.72 11.42 -8.57
N GLU A 240 -6.52 11.88 -9.54
CA GLU A 240 -6.11 12.81 -10.60
C GLU A 240 -5.50 14.09 -10.04
N GLN A 241 -6.17 14.71 -9.05
CA GLN A 241 -5.67 15.91 -8.40
C GLN A 241 -4.32 15.65 -7.69
N HIS A 242 -4.14 14.48 -7.09
CA HIS A 242 -2.86 14.12 -6.46
C HIS A 242 -1.76 13.90 -7.48
N ALA A 243 -2.07 13.19 -8.56
CA ALA A 243 -1.15 12.94 -9.65
C ALA A 243 -0.70 14.26 -10.29
N SER A 244 -1.60 15.25 -10.40
CA SER A 244 -1.26 16.59 -10.88
C SER A 244 -0.36 17.34 -9.92
N ASP A 245 -0.67 17.32 -8.60
CA ASP A 245 0.22 17.90 -7.58
C ASP A 245 1.62 17.26 -7.62
N ALA A 246 1.70 15.94 -7.78
CA ALA A 246 2.97 15.24 -7.94
C ALA A 246 3.74 15.73 -9.18
N GLN A 247 3.07 15.87 -10.34
CA GLN A 247 3.73 16.42 -11.54
C GLN A 247 4.25 17.85 -11.31
N THR A 248 3.47 18.71 -10.65
CA THR A 248 3.92 20.08 -10.33
C THR A 248 5.12 20.12 -9.39
N LYS A 249 5.36 19.04 -8.63
CA LYS A 249 6.50 18.87 -7.73
C LYS A 249 7.69 18.16 -8.38
N GLY A 250 7.67 17.91 -9.69
CA GLY A 250 8.77 17.33 -10.45
C GLY A 250 8.70 15.82 -10.65
N TRP A 251 7.71 15.12 -10.05
CA TRP A 251 7.61 13.67 -10.18
C TRP A 251 7.24 13.25 -11.61
N VAL A 252 7.89 12.20 -12.12
CA VAL A 252 7.48 11.52 -13.35
C VAL A 252 6.21 10.71 -13.07
N VAL A 253 5.09 11.09 -13.68
CA VAL A 253 3.77 10.52 -13.38
C VAL A 253 3.06 10.02 -14.63
N ARG A 254 2.54 8.79 -14.53
CA ARG A 254 1.59 8.20 -15.46
C ARG A 254 0.28 7.89 -14.72
N ARG A 255 -0.82 7.98 -15.46
CA ARG A 255 -2.17 7.70 -14.97
C ARG A 255 -2.78 6.60 -15.83
N GLU A 256 -3.23 5.54 -15.18
CA GLU A 256 -3.87 4.38 -15.79
C GLU A 256 -5.29 4.26 -15.26
N LYS A 257 -6.22 4.96 -15.93
CA LYS A 257 -7.64 4.91 -15.60
C LYS A 257 -8.28 3.64 -16.19
N PHE A 258 -8.88 2.83 -15.33
CA PHE A 258 -9.73 1.69 -15.66
C PHE A 258 -11.19 2.12 -15.67
N LEU A 259 -12.02 1.45 -16.46
CA LEU A 259 -13.44 1.73 -16.56
C LEU A 259 -14.23 0.65 -15.82
N GLY A 260 -15.14 1.06 -14.93
CA GLY A 260 -16.11 0.16 -14.30
C GLY A 260 -15.53 -0.80 -13.25
N SER A 261 -14.24 -0.71 -12.92
CA SER A 261 -13.62 -1.62 -11.96
C SER A 261 -13.76 -1.14 -10.52
N PRO A 262 -14.22 -1.98 -9.57
CA PRO A 262 -14.33 -1.59 -8.17
C PRO A 262 -12.96 -1.30 -7.51
N HIS A 263 -13.01 -0.64 -6.34
CA HIS A 263 -11.83 -0.37 -5.50
C HIS A 263 -10.91 -1.60 -5.39
N VAL A 264 -9.61 -1.42 -5.66
CA VAL A 264 -8.54 -2.43 -5.64
C VAL A 264 -8.83 -3.71 -6.45
N CYS A 265 -9.82 -3.69 -7.34
CA CYS A 265 -10.23 -4.84 -8.14
C CYS A 265 -9.79 -4.72 -9.62
N HIS A 266 -8.90 -3.78 -9.95
CA HIS A 266 -8.42 -3.55 -11.31
C HIS A 266 -7.76 -4.80 -11.90
N MET A 267 -6.89 -5.45 -11.13
CA MET A 267 -6.25 -6.73 -11.49
C MET A 267 -7.24 -7.84 -11.79
N ARG A 268 -8.39 -7.87 -11.10
CA ARG A 268 -9.44 -8.86 -11.37
C ARG A 268 -10.27 -8.49 -12.59
N SER A 269 -10.47 -7.20 -12.83
CA SER A 269 -11.37 -6.68 -13.86
C SER A 269 -10.75 -6.77 -15.25
N ASP A 270 -9.45 -6.48 -15.37
CA ASP A 270 -8.68 -6.61 -16.59
C ASP A 270 -7.24 -7.05 -16.23
N PRO A 271 -7.02 -8.36 -16.04
CA PRO A 271 -5.75 -8.89 -15.57
C PRO A 271 -4.60 -8.63 -16.55
N GLU A 272 -4.85 -8.75 -17.85
CA GLU A 272 -3.83 -8.60 -18.87
C GLU A 272 -3.28 -7.17 -18.89
N ARG A 273 -4.17 -6.16 -18.96
CA ARG A 273 -3.76 -4.76 -18.90
C ARG A 273 -3.04 -4.45 -17.59
N TYR A 274 -3.58 -4.92 -16.46
CA TYR A 274 -3.02 -4.66 -15.14
C TYR A 274 -1.58 -5.18 -15.02
N TRP A 275 -1.34 -6.44 -15.39
CA TRP A 275 -0.02 -7.03 -15.27
C TRP A 275 0.97 -6.50 -16.31
N ASN A 276 0.50 -6.07 -17.49
CA ASN A 276 1.36 -5.35 -18.44
C ASN A 276 1.86 -4.01 -17.89
N ILE A 277 1.00 -3.24 -17.20
CA ILE A 277 1.40 -2.02 -16.49
C ILE A 277 2.43 -2.36 -15.41
N VAL A 278 2.13 -3.34 -14.54
CA VAL A 278 3.04 -3.77 -13.47
C VAL A 278 4.40 -4.19 -14.02
N LYS A 279 4.42 -5.00 -15.09
CA LYS A 279 5.66 -5.46 -15.72
C LYS A 279 6.48 -4.30 -16.26
N THR A 280 5.84 -3.33 -16.92
CA THR A 280 6.52 -2.12 -17.42
C THR A 280 7.26 -1.40 -16.31
N TYR A 281 6.62 -1.18 -15.16
CA TYR A 281 7.25 -0.49 -14.02
C TYR A 281 8.24 -1.34 -13.23
N LEU A 282 8.09 -2.67 -13.23
CA LEU A 282 9.05 -3.61 -12.65
C LEU A 282 10.34 -3.70 -13.46
N GLU A 283 10.23 -3.67 -14.80
CA GLU A 283 11.36 -3.83 -15.71
C GLU A 283 12.03 -2.50 -16.07
N SER A 284 11.39 -1.36 -15.79
CA SER A 284 11.90 -0.04 -16.17
C SER A 284 13.29 0.22 -15.56
N PRO A 285 14.35 0.23 -16.39
CA PRO A 285 15.56 0.96 -16.05
C PRO A 285 15.22 2.44 -16.24
N THR A 286 15.33 3.19 -15.16
CA THR A 286 15.26 4.65 -15.16
C THR A 286 16.16 5.17 -16.30
N SER A 287 15.56 5.78 -17.33
CA SER A 287 16.09 6.84 -18.21
C SER A 287 15.34 6.89 -19.55
N THR A 288 14.56 7.93 -19.77
CA THR A 288 14.76 8.86 -20.90
C THR A 288 14.45 10.26 -20.41
#